data_AF-A0A8T2V1Q1-F1
#
_entry.id   AF-A0A8T2V1Q1-F1
#
_cell.length_a   1.000
_cell.length_b   1.000
_cell.length_c   1.000
_cell.angle_alpha   90.00
_cell.angle_beta   90.00
_cell.angle_gamma   90.00
#
_symmetry.space_group_name_H-M   'P 1'
#
loop_
_entity.id
_entity.type
_entity.pdbx_description
1 polymer ?
#
loop_
_entity_poly.entity_id
_entity_poly.type
_entity_poly.pdbx_seq_one_letter_code
_entity_poly.pdbx_strand_id
1 'polypeptide(L)'
;MSEAQQATCSNVNMYFTDSGLDEVDNVIDLLHQYMKMLRDIGPQERVHKEIQARTCMEFQFVEEIHPNTYVVNSVTKMHVYREKHVISGDLVLEMWDPNLV
;
A
#
# COMPACT_ATOMS: atom_id res chain seq x y z
N MET A 1 2.80 -21.20 -20.09
CA MET A 1 1.84 -21.14 -18.96
C MET A 1 1.37 -19.71 -18.90
N SER A 2 0.08 -19.50 -19.09
CA SER A 2 -0.58 -18.20 -19.32
C SER A 2 -0.34 -17.25 -18.15
N GLU A 3 0.17 -16.04 -18.43
CA GLU A 3 0.09 -14.91 -17.51
C GLU A 3 -1.40 -14.64 -17.25
N ALA A 4 -1.88 -15.02 -16.07
CA ALA A 4 -3.14 -14.52 -15.57
C ALA A 4 -2.90 -13.05 -15.23
N GLN A 5 -3.42 -12.14 -16.06
CA GLN A 5 -3.44 -10.71 -15.77
C GLN A 5 -4.26 -10.51 -14.50
N GLN A 6 -3.60 -10.37 -13.35
CA GLN A 6 -4.26 -10.03 -12.10
C GLN A 6 -4.71 -8.57 -12.21
N ALA A 7 -6.02 -8.35 -12.25
CA ALA A 7 -6.60 -7.01 -12.18
C ALA A 7 -6.61 -6.57 -10.72
N THR A 8 -5.83 -5.53 -10.41
CA THR A 8 -5.81 -4.90 -9.08
C THR A 8 -6.73 -3.67 -9.12
N CYS A 9 -7.60 -3.53 -8.13
CA CYS A 9 -8.52 -2.39 -8.00
C CYS A 9 -8.07 -1.49 -6.84
N SER A 10 -7.88 -0.20 -7.12
CA SER A 10 -7.60 0.82 -6.11
C SER A 10 -8.91 1.46 -5.65
N ASN A 11 -9.21 1.38 -4.35
CA ASN A 11 -10.45 1.92 -3.77
C ASN A 11 -10.14 3.01 -2.75
N VAL A 12 -10.99 4.04 -2.70
CA VAL A 12 -10.99 5.07 -1.66
C VAL A 12 -12.32 4.97 -0.94
N ASN A 13 -12.29 4.65 0.36
CA ASN A 13 -13.48 4.54 1.20
C ASN A 13 -13.52 5.74 2.17
N MET A 14 -14.69 6.35 2.30
CA MET A 14 -14.90 7.55 3.09
C MET A 14 -16.28 7.52 3.76
N TYR A 15 -16.32 7.93 5.02
CA TYR A 15 -17.56 8.06 5.79
C TYR A 15 -18.00 9.52 5.77
N PHE A 16 -19.29 9.75 5.50
CA PHE A 16 -19.86 11.08 5.41
C PHE A 16 -20.51 11.50 6.74
N THR A 17 -20.41 12.79 7.06
CA THR A 17 -21.30 13.45 8.01
C THR A 17 -22.62 13.78 7.33
N ASP A 18 -23.67 14.10 8.08
CA ASP A 18 -24.98 14.47 7.51
C ASP A 18 -24.87 15.60 6.47
N SER A 19 -24.10 16.64 6.78
CA SER A 19 -23.81 17.74 5.85
C SER A 19 -22.99 17.33 4.63
N GLY A 20 -22.12 16.32 4.76
CA GLY A 20 -21.33 15.80 3.65
C GLY A 20 -22.17 14.94 2.70
N LEU A 21 -23.27 14.37 3.20
CA LEU A 21 -24.24 13.64 2.39
C LEU A 21 -25.12 14.58 1.55
N ASP A 22 -25.37 15.80 2.05
CA ASP A 22 -26.10 16.83 1.29
C ASP A 22 -25.26 17.41 0.14
N GLU A 23 -23.92 17.32 0.22
CA GLU A 23 -22.97 17.89 -0.74
C GLU A 23 -21.96 16.88 -1.30
N VAL A 24 -22.40 15.66 -1.63
CA VAL A 24 -21.51 14.58 -2.10
C VAL A 24 -20.67 15.01 -3.32
N ASP A 25 -21.27 15.73 -4.27
CA ASP A 25 -20.58 16.18 -5.48
C ASP A 25 -19.37 17.07 -5.15
N ASN A 26 -19.51 17.98 -4.18
CA ASN A 26 -18.40 18.84 -3.74
C ASN A 26 -17.26 18.02 -3.13
N VAL A 27 -17.58 16.95 -2.40
CA VAL A 27 -16.57 16.08 -1.80
C VAL A 27 -15.82 15.26 -2.86
N ILE A 28 -16.54 14.78 -3.88
CA ILE A 28 -15.93 14.10 -5.03
C ILE A 28 -15.01 15.06 -5.80
N ASP A 29 -15.45 16.30 -6.02
CA ASP A 29 -14.64 17.34 -6.67
C ASP A 29 -13.36 17.63 -5.87
N LEU A 30 -13.46 17.74 -4.55
CA LEU A 30 -12.32 17.92 -3.67
C LEU A 30 -11.33 16.74 -3.76
N LEU A 31 -11.83 15.50 -3.81
CA LEU A 31 -11.00 14.32 -4.00
C LEU A 31 -10.24 14.38 -5.34
N HIS A 32 -10.93 14.74 -6.44
CA HIS A 32 -10.30 14.90 -7.75
C HIS A 32 -9.27 16.03 -7.77
N GLN A 33 -9.54 17.15 -7.09
CA GLN A 33 -8.60 18.25 -6.94
C GLN A 33 -7.33 17.82 -6.19
N TYR A 34 -7.48 17.05 -5.12
CA TYR A 34 -6.35 16.49 -4.39
C TYR A 34 -5.52 15.54 -5.26
N MET A 35 -6.18 14.63 -6.00
CA MET A 35 -5.49 13.75 -6.95
C MET A 35 -4.74 14.53 -8.03
N LYS A 36 -5.32 15.65 -8.51
CA LYS A 36 -4.64 16.54 -9.46
C LYS A 36 -3.40 17.18 -8.85
N MET A 37 -3.51 17.71 -7.64
CA MET A 37 -2.37 18.30 -6.93
C MET A 37 -1.22 17.29 -6.77
N LEU A 38 -1.53 16.03 -6.43
CA LEU A 38 -0.51 14.98 -6.32
C LEU A 38 0.20 14.71 -7.66
N ARG A 39 -0.54 14.70 -8.77
CA ARG A 39 0.05 14.56 -10.11
C ARG A 39 0.95 15.74 -10.49
N ASP A 40 0.53 16.96 -10.15
CA ASP A 40 1.27 18.18 -10.49
C ASP A 40 2.58 18.30 -9.68
N ILE A 41 2.57 17.90 -8.41
CA ILE A 41 3.76 17.85 -7.54
C ILE A 41 4.69 16.69 -7.93
N GLY A 42 4.10 15.57 -8.36
CA GLY A 42 4.81 14.35 -8.73
C GLY A 42 5.34 13.55 -7.52
N PRO A 43 5.89 12.34 -7.77
CA PRO A 43 6.35 11.44 -6.73
C PRO A 43 7.44 12.04 -5.84
N GLN A 44 7.26 11.97 -4.52
CA GLN A 44 8.18 12.57 -3.54
C GLN A 44 9.05 11.50 -2.89
N GLU A 45 10.35 11.49 -3.20
CA GLU A 45 11.32 10.53 -2.63
C GLU A 45 11.37 10.59 -1.10
N ARG A 46 11.21 11.80 -0.52
CA ARG A 46 11.17 11.97 0.95
C ARG A 46 10.06 11.13 1.59
N VAL A 47 8.88 11.10 0.97
CA VAL A 47 7.72 10.33 1.48
C VAL A 47 7.99 8.83 1.36
N HIS A 48 8.58 8.38 0.25
CA HIS A 48 8.97 6.98 0.11
C HIS A 48 9.99 6.55 1.16
N LYS A 49 11.04 7.35 1.40
CA LYS A 49 12.04 7.09 2.45
C LYS A 49 11.42 7.05 3.84
N GLU A 50 10.45 7.90 4.12
CA GLU A 50 9.73 7.90 5.39
C GLU A 50 8.93 6.61 5.59
N ILE A 51 8.19 6.17 4.56
CA ILE A 51 7.44 4.91 4.59
C ILE A 51 8.41 3.72 4.73
N GLN A 52 9.50 3.71 3.96
CA GLN A 52 10.54 2.68 4.02
C GLN A 52 11.16 2.59 5.43
N ALA A 53 11.47 3.72 6.06
CA ALA A 53 11.99 3.74 7.42
C ALA A 53 10.98 3.17 8.41
N ARG A 54 9.69 3.51 8.27
CA ARG A 54 8.62 2.98 9.12
C ARG A 54 8.49 1.47 8.99
N THR A 55 8.40 0.93 7.78
CA THR A 55 8.23 -0.51 7.59
C THR A 55 9.49 -1.30 7.98
N CYS A 56 10.68 -0.70 7.84
CA CYS A 56 11.91 -1.29 8.35
C CYS A 56 11.89 -1.42 9.88
N MET A 57 11.40 -0.40 10.59
CA MET A 57 11.20 -0.47 12.05
C MET A 57 10.14 -1.52 12.43
N GLU A 58 9.00 -1.56 11.73
CA GLU A 58 7.96 -2.58 11.95
C GLU A 58 8.50 -4.00 11.78
N PHE A 59 9.37 -4.22 10.78
CA PHE A 59 10.03 -5.51 10.57
C PHE A 59 11.02 -5.86 11.67
N GLN A 60 11.85 -4.90 12.10
CA GLN A 60 12.86 -5.12 13.14
C GLN A 60 12.24 -5.42 14.51
N PHE A 61 11.09 -4.83 14.80
CA PHE A 61 10.40 -4.92 16.09
C PHE A 61 9.05 -5.61 16.00
N VAL A 62 8.94 -6.63 15.13
CA VAL A 62 7.68 -7.36 14.98
C VAL A 62 7.31 -8.08 16.28
N GLU A 63 6.05 -7.97 16.68
CA GLU A 63 5.53 -8.68 17.85
C GLU A 63 5.44 -10.18 17.57
N GLU A 64 5.42 -10.98 18.64
CA GLU A 64 5.20 -12.42 18.52
C GLU A 64 3.78 -12.69 18.01
N ILE A 65 3.69 -13.35 16.85
CA ILE A 65 2.43 -13.71 16.22
C ILE A 65 2.14 -15.18 16.56
N HIS A 66 0.86 -15.49 16.78
CA HIS A 66 0.42 -16.87 17.02
C HIS A 66 0.95 -17.84 15.94
N PRO A 67 1.54 -18.99 16.30
CA PRO A 67 2.23 -19.88 15.35
C PRO A 67 1.39 -20.30 14.15
N ASN A 68 0.09 -20.55 14.36
CA ASN A 68 -0.83 -20.89 13.27
C ASN A 68 -0.89 -19.78 12.20
N THR A 69 -1.06 -18.53 12.62
CA THR A 69 -1.11 -17.37 11.71
C THR A 69 0.22 -17.16 11.01
N TYR A 70 1.33 -17.34 11.72
CA TYR A 70 2.67 -17.22 11.14
C TYR A 70 2.91 -18.22 10.00
N VAL A 71 2.53 -19.49 10.19
CA VAL A 71 2.68 -20.53 9.14
C VAL A 71 1.79 -20.23 7.94
N VAL A 72 0.52 -19.89 8.15
CA VAL A 72 -0.42 -19.56 7.06
C VAL A 72 0.09 -18.37 6.25
N ASN A 73 0.53 -17.31 6.92
CA ASN A 73 1.09 -16.14 6.25
C ASN A 73 2.36 -16.49 5.48
N SER A 74 3.27 -17.26 6.07
CA SER A 74 4.53 -17.66 5.44
C SER A 74 4.30 -18.49 4.17
N VAL A 75 3.42 -19.49 4.23
CA VAL A 75 3.09 -20.34 3.07
C VAL A 75 2.42 -19.51 1.97
N THR A 76 1.53 -18.59 2.34
CA THR A 76 0.92 -17.66 1.38
C THR A 76 1.98 -16.81 0.67
N LYS A 77 2.95 -16.30 1.42
CA LYS A 77 4.07 -15.51 0.86
C LYS A 77 4.99 -16.32 -0.04
N MET A 78 5.19 -17.63 0.21
CA MET A 78 6.00 -18.50 -0.67
C MET A 78 5.44 -18.63 -2.09
N HIS A 79 4.14 -18.41 -2.29
CA HIS A 79 3.54 -18.41 -3.63
C HIS A 79 3.81 -17.13 -4.42
N VAL A 80 4.19 -16.04 -3.74
CA VAL A 80 4.37 -14.71 -4.33
C VAL A 80 5.84 -14.31 -4.38
N TYR A 81 6.60 -14.62 -3.33
CA TYR A 81 7.97 -14.18 -3.13
C TYR A 81 8.96 -15.34 -3.26
N ARG A 82 10.17 -15.04 -3.75
CA ARG A 82 11.29 -15.99 -3.72
C ARG A 82 11.67 -16.29 -2.27
N GLU A 83 12.26 -17.46 -2.04
CA GLU A 83 12.63 -17.98 -0.71
C GLU A 83 13.28 -16.93 0.21
N LYS A 84 14.27 -16.17 -0.31
CA LYS A 84 14.97 -15.11 0.46
C LYS A 84 14.10 -13.91 0.88
N HIS A 85 12.92 -13.73 0.28
CA HIS A 85 11.97 -12.64 0.55
C HIS A 85 10.67 -13.15 1.19
N VAL A 86 10.55 -14.43 1.55
CA VAL A 86 9.31 -14.97 2.15
C VAL A 86 8.95 -14.27 3.44
N ILE A 87 9.96 -13.85 4.21
CA ILE A 87 9.76 -13.21 5.52
C ILE A 87 9.63 -11.68 5.42
N SER A 88 10.38 -11.05 4.51
CA SER A 88 10.50 -9.59 4.42
C SER A 88 9.80 -8.96 3.22
N GLY A 89 9.39 -9.75 2.22
CA GLY A 89 9.00 -9.25 0.89
C GLY A 89 7.76 -8.35 0.87
N ASP A 90 6.89 -8.47 1.87
CA ASP A 90 5.70 -7.64 2.04
C ASP A 90 5.92 -6.40 2.92
N LEU A 91 7.10 -6.27 3.55
CA LEU A 91 7.40 -5.21 4.51
C LEU A 91 8.53 -4.29 4.00
N VAL A 92 9.54 -4.85 3.35
CA VAL A 92 10.73 -4.08 2.95
C VAL A 92 10.54 -3.48 1.57
N LEU A 93 10.49 -2.14 1.53
CA LEU A 93 10.53 -1.38 0.28
C LEU A 93 11.99 -1.23 -0.15
N GLU A 94 12.40 -1.88 -1.24
CA GLU A 94 13.81 -1.86 -1.69
C GLU A 94 14.08 -0.81 -2.77
N MET A 95 13.13 -0.59 -3.68
CA MET A 95 13.34 0.23 -4.88
C MET A 95 12.41 1.45 -4.90
N TRP A 96 13.01 2.61 -5.17
CA TRP A 96 12.31 3.83 -5.54
C TRP A 96 12.30 3.96 -7.06
N ASP A 97 11.12 3.83 -7.67
CA ASP A 97 10.91 4.12 -9.09
C ASP A 97 9.76 5.13 -9.26
N PRO A 98 10.06 6.41 -9.53
CA PRO A 98 9.04 7.43 -9.69
C PRO A 98 8.20 7.25 -10.96
N ASN A 99 8.60 6.41 -11.91
CA ASN A 99 7.82 6.19 -13.14
C ASN A 99 6.65 5.20 -12.93
N LEU A 100 6.67 4.45 -11.83
CA LEU A 100 5.64 3.47 -11.47
C LEU A 100 4.62 4.01 -10.46
N VAL A 101 4.79 5.25 -10.00
CA VAL A 101 3.93 5.95 -9.03
C VAL A 101 2.96 6.86 -9.75
#